data_AF-A0A7G2TM64-F1
#
_entry.id   AF-A0A7G2TM64-F1
#
_cell.length_a   1.000
_cell.length_b   1.000
_cell.length_c   1.000
_cell.angle_alpha   90.00
_cell.angle_beta   90.00
_cell.angle_gamma   90.00
#
_symmetry.space_group_name_H-M   'P 1'
#
loop_
_entity.id
_entity.type
_entity.pdbx_description
1 polymer ?
#
loop_
_entity_poly.entity_id
_entity_poly.type
_entity_poly.pdbx_seq_one_letter_code
_entity_poly.pdbx_strand_id
1 'polypeptide(L)'
;MSDRSLVPSEPAPRVIIAATAVAMCRGGLVECVELARHLKLALCAFADRAPPSGLIEAAEAACDLVDAVRDGNVPVFDHRRDRLGRALARYWAARARDPTVGG
;
A
#
# COMPACT_ATOMS: atom_id res chain seq x y z
N MET A 1 -14.17 32.41 7.26
CA MET A 1 -12.92 31.64 7.32
C MET A 1 -13.30 30.19 7.54
N SER A 2 -13.30 29.37 6.50
CA SER A 2 -13.57 27.93 6.64
C SER A 2 -12.25 27.26 6.96
N ASP A 3 -12.03 27.00 8.24
CA ASP A 3 -11.03 26.06 8.71
C ASP A 3 -11.47 24.68 8.22
N ARG A 4 -11.01 24.30 7.02
CA ARG A 4 -11.08 22.91 6.58
C ARG A 4 -10.16 22.17 7.52
N SER A 5 -10.75 21.67 8.62
CA SER A 5 -10.17 20.65 9.47
C SER A 5 -9.51 19.63 8.54
N LEU A 6 -8.18 19.71 8.44
CA LEU A 6 -7.36 18.65 7.89
C LEU A 6 -7.51 17.52 8.89
N VAL A 7 -8.65 16.84 8.85
CA VAL A 7 -8.80 15.54 9.48
C VAL A 7 -7.62 14.77 8.92
N PRO A 8 -6.66 14.33 9.74
CA PRO A 8 -5.66 13.41 9.26
C PRO A 8 -6.46 12.20 8.82
N SER A 9 -6.72 12.10 7.51
CA SER A 9 -7.25 10.89 6.90
C SER A 9 -6.39 9.78 7.46
N GLU A 10 -7.03 8.77 8.02
CA GLU A 10 -6.32 7.67 8.64
C GLU A 10 -5.22 7.17 7.71
N PRO A 11 -4.06 6.77 8.25
CA PRO A 11 -2.96 6.28 7.42
C PRO A 11 -3.38 5.07 6.58
N ALA A 12 -4.39 4.29 7.02
CA ALA A 12 -5.01 3.16 6.31
C ALA A 12 -5.44 3.50 4.86
N PRO A 13 -6.36 4.46 4.63
CA PRO A 13 -6.75 4.90 3.29
C PRO A 13 -5.56 5.23 2.37
N ARG A 14 -4.53 5.93 2.88
CA ARG A 14 -3.38 6.34 2.07
C ARG A 14 -2.54 5.16 1.62
N VAL A 15 -2.30 4.20 2.52
CA VAL A 15 -1.59 2.95 2.18
C VAL A 15 -2.38 2.14 1.18
N ILE A 16 -3.69 1.95 1.38
CA ILE A 16 -4.52 1.18 0.46
C ILE A 16 -4.48 1.79 -0.94
N ILE A 17 -4.62 3.11 -1.06
CA ILE A 17 -4.59 3.81 -2.35
C ILE A 17 -3.21 3.66 -3.02
N ALA A 18 -2.13 3.95 -2.30
CA ALA A 18 -0.77 3.87 -2.86
C ALA A 18 -0.41 2.42 -3.25
N ALA A 19 -0.71 1.45 -2.40
CA ALA A 19 -0.47 0.03 -2.66
C ALA A 19 -1.27 -0.47 -3.86
N THR A 20 -2.54 -0.04 -3.98
CA THR A 20 -3.40 -0.39 -5.12
C THR A 20 -2.85 0.22 -6.41
N ALA A 21 -2.42 1.48 -6.40
CA ALA A 21 -1.81 2.13 -7.55
C ALA A 21 -0.54 1.40 -8.01
N VAL A 22 0.32 0.98 -7.08
CA VAL A 22 1.52 0.16 -7.39
C VAL A 22 1.12 -1.18 -7.99
N ALA A 23 0.18 -1.92 -7.36
CA ALA A 23 -0.23 -3.24 -7.80
C ALA A 23 -0.87 -3.23 -9.20
N MET A 24 -1.57 -2.15 -9.54
CA MET A 24 -2.22 -1.96 -10.85
C MET A 24 -1.32 -1.33 -11.90
N CYS A 25 -0.14 -0.82 -11.52
CA CYS A 25 0.76 -0.18 -12.46
C CYS A 25 1.38 -1.22 -13.42
N ARG A 26 1.09 -1.02 -14.71
CA ARG A 26 1.72 -1.73 -15.84
C ARG A 26 2.75 -0.87 -16.58
N GLY A 27 3.14 0.26 -15.99
CA GLY A 27 4.03 1.27 -16.57
C GLY A 27 5.52 0.89 -16.52
N GLY A 28 6.38 1.84 -16.90
CA GLY A 28 7.84 1.67 -16.88
C GLY A 28 8.43 1.73 -15.46
N LEU A 29 9.74 1.50 -15.37
CA LEU A 29 10.46 1.47 -14.09
C LEU A 29 10.35 2.80 -13.33
N VAL A 30 10.32 3.93 -14.04
CA VAL A 30 10.26 5.28 -13.44
C VAL A 30 8.93 5.48 -12.70
N GLU A 31 7.81 5.13 -13.32
CA GLU A 31 6.49 5.23 -12.70
C GLU A 31 6.38 4.29 -11.49
N CYS A 32 6.93 3.09 -11.59
CA CYS A 32 6.99 2.13 -10.48
C CYS A 32 7.80 2.66 -9.29
N VAL A 33 8.95 3.30 -9.53
CA VAL A 33 9.78 3.91 -8.48
C VAL A 33 9.03 5.05 -7.78
N GLU A 34 8.39 5.94 -8.54
CA GLU A 34 7.61 7.03 -7.95
C GLU A 34 6.42 6.51 -7.14
N LEU A 35 5.69 5.52 -7.63
CA LEU A 35 4.59 4.92 -6.87
C LEU A 35 5.07 4.20 -5.61
N ALA A 36 6.19 3.48 -5.67
CA ALA A 36 6.81 2.85 -4.51
C ALA A 36 7.30 3.87 -3.48
N ARG A 37 7.78 5.05 -3.93
CA ARG A 37 8.13 6.17 -3.04
C ARG A 37 6.91 6.67 -2.26
N HIS A 38 5.78 6.86 -2.93
CA HIS A 38 4.53 7.27 -2.27
C HIS A 38 4.04 6.21 -1.28
N LEU A 39 4.16 4.93 -1.65
CA LEU A 39 3.84 3.81 -0.76
C LEU A 39 4.72 3.81 0.49
N LYS A 40 6.03 4.02 0.35
CA LYS A 40 6.95 4.15 1.48
C LYS A 40 6.54 5.29 2.42
N LEU A 41 6.20 6.47 1.89
CA LEU A 41 5.74 7.59 2.71
C LEU A 41 4.45 7.25 3.48
N ALA A 42 3.52 6.54 2.85
CA ALA A 42 2.29 6.10 3.49
C ALA A 42 2.55 5.04 4.58
N LEU A 43 3.46 4.09 4.35
CA LEU A 43 3.88 3.09 5.34
C LEU A 43 4.61 3.73 6.53
N CYS A 44 5.44 4.75 6.31
CA CYS A 44 6.08 5.47 7.41
C CYS A 44 5.04 6.15 8.32
N ALA A 45 3.92 6.63 7.78
CA ALA A 45 2.82 7.18 8.58
C ALA A 45 2.11 6.10 9.44
N PHE A 46 2.30 4.82 9.14
CA PHE A 46 1.86 3.66 9.92
C PHE A 46 2.85 3.23 11.00
N ALA A 47 4.13 3.62 10.92
CA ALA A 47 5.13 3.14 11.87
C ALA A 47 4.79 3.52 13.33
N ASP A 48 4.10 4.65 13.51
CA ASP A 48 3.67 5.14 14.82
C ASP A 48 2.35 4.51 15.31
N ARG A 49 1.62 3.80 14.44
CA ARG A 49 0.29 3.22 14.73
C ARG A 49 0.18 1.91 13.98
N ALA A 50 0.35 0.76 14.63
CA ALA A 50 0.32 -0.54 13.97
C ALA A 50 -0.84 -0.69 12.96
N PRO A 51 -0.63 -1.34 11.80
CA PRO A 51 -1.68 -1.48 10.79
C PRO A 51 -2.89 -2.26 11.32
N PRO A 52 -4.13 -1.91 10.88
CA PRO A 52 -5.31 -2.73 11.14
C PRO A 52 -5.03 -4.18 10.78
N SER A 53 -5.57 -5.14 11.55
CA SER A 53 -5.33 -6.57 11.35
C SER A 53 -5.58 -7.05 9.92
N GLY A 54 -6.61 -6.50 9.26
CA GLY A 54 -6.93 -6.79 7.86
C GLY A 54 -5.90 -6.27 6.83
N LEU A 55 -5.03 -5.33 7.20
CA LEU A 55 -4.02 -4.73 6.34
C LEU A 55 -2.59 -5.21 6.60
N ILE A 56 -2.35 -6.02 7.64
CA ILE A 56 -1.00 -6.50 8.00
C ILE A 56 -0.32 -7.17 6.80
N GLU A 57 -0.98 -8.12 6.13
CA GLU A 57 -0.41 -8.83 4.98
C GLU A 57 -0.09 -7.87 3.82
N ALA A 58 -0.95 -6.89 3.57
CA ALA A 58 -0.75 -5.90 2.52
C ALA A 58 0.40 -4.94 2.85
N ALA A 59 0.53 -4.53 4.12
CA ALA A 59 1.62 -3.68 4.59
C ALA A 59 2.98 -4.40 4.50
N GLU A 60 3.06 -5.67 4.89
CA GLU A 60 4.27 -6.48 4.73
C GLU A 60 4.67 -6.66 3.26
N ALA A 61 3.70 -6.96 2.39
CA ALA A 61 3.95 -7.07 0.96
C ALA A 61 4.39 -5.74 0.33
N ALA A 62 3.88 -4.62 0.84
CA ALA A 62 4.28 -3.29 0.43
C ALA A 62 5.73 -2.97 0.86
N CYS A 63 6.14 -3.36 2.08
CA CYS A 63 7.53 -3.23 2.53
C CYS A 63 8.50 -4.01 1.63
N ASP A 64 8.22 -5.28 1.37
CA ASP A 64 9.05 -6.11 0.48
C ASP A 64 9.23 -5.47 -0.91
N LEU A 65 8.17 -4.88 -1.45
CA LEU A 65 8.21 -4.22 -2.75
C LEU A 65 9.08 -2.96 -2.71
N VAL A 66 8.95 -2.14 -1.67
CA VAL A 66 9.78 -0.93 -1.49
C VAL A 66 11.26 -1.30 -1.41
N ASP A 67 11.60 -2.42 -0.76
CA ASP A 67 12.97 -2.93 -0.71
C ASP A 67 13.43 -3.47 -2.07
N ALA A 68 12.58 -4.22 -2.79
CA ALA A 68 12.90 -4.70 -4.14
C ALA A 68 13.20 -3.57 -5.14
N VAL A 69 12.54 -2.41 -5.00
CA VAL A 69 12.84 -1.22 -5.83
C VAL A 69 14.27 -0.72 -5.60
N ARG A 70 14.77 -0.76 -4.35
CA ARG A 70 16.14 -0.32 -4.02
C ARG A 70 17.19 -1.21 -4.66
N ASP A 71 16.91 -2.49 -4.76
CA ASP A 71 17.83 -3.49 -5.32
C ASP A 71 17.87 -3.46 -6.86
N GLY A 72 16.95 -2.72 -7.51
CA GLY A 72 16.91 -2.58 -8.98
C GLY A 72 16.61 -3.90 -9.72
N ASN A 73 16.16 -4.93 -9.01
CA ASN A 73 15.93 -6.26 -9.57
C ASN A 73 14.48 -6.39 -10.09
N VAL A 74 14.31 -6.25 -11.40
CA VAL A 74 12.99 -6.24 -12.06
C VAL A 74 12.19 -7.53 -11.81
N PRO A 75 12.73 -8.75 -11.98
CA PRO A 75 12.00 -9.98 -11.63
C PRO A 75 11.52 -10.03 -10.18
N VAL A 76 12.35 -9.58 -9.22
CA VAL A 76 11.96 -9.55 -7.81
C VAL A 76 10.87 -8.50 -7.60
N PHE A 77 11.00 -7.32 -8.19
CA PHE A 77 9.98 -6.28 -8.15
C PHE A 77 8.62 -6.79 -8.64
N ASP A 78 8.58 -7.43 -9.81
CA ASP A 78 7.35 -8.00 -10.38
C ASP A 78 6.73 -9.04 -9.43
N HIS A 79 7.54 -9.93 -8.88
CA HIS A 79 7.08 -10.92 -7.91
C HIS A 79 6.48 -10.28 -6.65
N ARG A 80 7.12 -9.23 -6.11
CA ARG A 80 6.62 -8.49 -4.95
C ARG A 80 5.36 -7.68 -5.27
N ARG A 81 5.26 -7.11 -6.47
CA ARG A 81 4.05 -6.41 -6.94
C ARG A 81 2.87 -7.37 -7.00
N ASP A 82 3.08 -8.57 -7.53
CA ASP A 82 2.03 -9.59 -7.59
C ASP A 82 1.64 -10.10 -6.20
N ARG A 83 2.61 -10.23 -5.28
CA ARG A 83 2.33 -10.52 -3.87
C ARG A 83 1.45 -9.43 -3.24
N LEU A 84 1.79 -8.16 -3.45
CA LEU A 84 1.02 -7.02 -2.98
C LEU A 84 -0.41 -7.03 -3.55
N GLY A 85 -0.55 -7.27 -4.86
CA GLY A 85 -1.85 -7.39 -5.51
C GLY A 85 -2.73 -8.50 -4.91
N ARG A 86 -2.15 -9.67 -4.61
CA ARG A 86 -2.86 -10.77 -3.93
C ARG A 86 -3.29 -10.41 -2.51
N ALA A 87 -2.42 -9.76 -1.74
CA ALA A 87 -2.74 -9.33 -0.38
C ALA A 87 -3.88 -8.30 -0.38
N LEU A 88 -3.86 -7.33 -1.30
CA LEU A 88 -4.94 -6.36 -1.48
C LEU A 88 -6.24 -7.03 -1.91
N ALA A 89 -6.19 -8.01 -2.82
CA ALA A 89 -7.37 -8.76 -3.23
C ALA A 89 -8.02 -9.50 -2.04
N ARG A 90 -7.21 -10.10 -1.15
CA ARG A 90 -7.69 -10.74 0.07
C ARG A 90 -8.32 -9.74 1.03
N TYR A 91 -7.68 -8.60 1.26
CA TYR A 91 -8.22 -7.52 2.08
C TYR A 91 -9.60 -7.06 1.56
N TRP A 92 -9.70 -6.77 0.26
CA TRP A 92 -10.97 -6.34 -0.34
C TRP A 92 -12.04 -7.42 -0.32
N ALA A 93 -11.67 -8.69 -0.54
CA ALA A 93 -12.61 -9.80 -0.42
C ALA A 93 -13.13 -9.97 1.01
N ALA A 94 -12.27 -9.77 2.02
CA ALA A 94 -12.68 -9.78 3.42
C ALA A 94 -13.61 -8.59 3.73
N ARG A 95 -13.25 -7.38 3.30
CA ARG A 95 -14.05 -6.16 3.48
C ARG A 95 -15.40 -6.21 2.76
N ALA A 96 -15.48 -6.87 1.60
CA ALA A 96 -16.74 -7.08 0.89
C ALA A 96 -17.68 -8.07 1.62
N ARG A 97 -17.12 -9.03 2.38
CA ARG A 97 -17.89 -9.97 3.21
C ARG A 97 -18.32 -9.34 4.52
N ASP A 98 -17.48 -8.49 5.09
CA ASP A 98 -17.73 -7.76 6.33
C ASP A 98 -17.24 -6.30 6.20
N PRO A 99 -18.16 -5.33 6.00
CA PRO A 99 -17.81 -3.92 5.85
C PRO A 99 -17.13 -3.30 7.07
N THR A 100 -17.17 -3.95 8.24
CA THR A 100 -16.53 -3.48 9.46
C THR A 100 -15.02 -3.73 9.48
N VAL A 101 -14.50 -4.57 8.58
CA VAL A 101 -13.06 -4.84 8.44
C VAL A 101 -12.33 -3.61 7.86
N GLY A 102 -11.55 -2.93 8.69
CA GLY A 102 -10.63 -1.84 8.28
C GLY A 102 -11.10 -0.41 8.55
N GLY A 103 -12.09 -0.22 9.44
CA GLY A 103 -12.33 1.05 10.12
C GLY A 103 -11.64 1.12 11.47
#